data_AF-A0A1B7LUM9-F1
#
_entry.id   AF-A0A1B7LUM9-F1
#
_cell.length_a   1.000
_cell.length_b   1.000
_cell.length_c   1.000
_cell.angle_alpha   90.00
_cell.angle_beta   90.00
_cell.angle_gamma   90.00
#
_symmetry.space_group_name_H-M   'P 1'
#
loop_
_entity.id
_entity.type
_entity.pdbx_description
1 polymer ?
#
loop_
_entity_poly.entity_id
_entity_poly.type
_entity_poly.pdbx_seq_one_letter_code
_entity_poly.pdbx_strand_id
1 'polypeptide(L)'
;MAPSTANIQEHLRNDLDIARNVIVQASCHGRDNTALLHALDYFGETARGVVAIGSDVSQSELADMHHRGVRGVRFNFVKRLVENQSLEEVELVAAKIRELGWHIVVYFESPDLPDLADFLANLDVPLIIDHLGRPDDAVLLNYLTQIAPDESDMQRQLVDNPMALYWGK
;
A
#
# COMPACT_ATOMS: atom_id res chain seq x y z
N MET A 1 -24.76 -1.32 -16.80
CA MET A 1 -24.35 -1.16 -15.39
C MET A 1 -22.86 -1.40 -15.34
N ALA A 2 -22.05 -0.41 -14.92
CA ALA A 2 -20.62 -0.64 -14.74
C ALA A 2 -20.41 -1.71 -13.65
N PRO A 3 -19.46 -2.65 -13.80
CA PRO A 3 -19.16 -3.59 -12.74
C PRO A 3 -18.76 -2.80 -11.49
N SER A 4 -19.29 -3.20 -10.32
CA SER A 4 -18.79 -2.66 -9.06
C SER A 4 -17.30 -2.99 -8.94
N THR A 5 -16.52 -2.16 -8.27
CA THR A 5 -15.07 -2.37 -8.07
C THR A 5 -14.75 -3.77 -7.52
N ALA A 6 -15.66 -4.35 -6.73
CA ALA A 6 -15.56 -5.72 -6.20
C ALA A 6 -15.51 -6.78 -7.33
N ASN A 7 -16.29 -6.62 -8.39
CA ASN A 7 -16.35 -7.59 -9.50
C ASN A 7 -15.04 -7.67 -10.28
N ILE A 8 -14.31 -6.54 -10.41
CA ILE A 8 -13.00 -6.52 -11.09
C ILE A 8 -11.95 -7.24 -10.24
N GLN A 9 -11.95 -6.99 -8.92
CA GLN A 9 -11.03 -7.66 -8.00
C GLN A 9 -11.27 -9.17 -7.95
N GLU A 10 -12.54 -9.60 -8.00
CA GLU A 10 -12.88 -11.02 -8.00
C GLU A 10 -12.37 -11.76 -9.25
N HIS A 11 -12.55 -11.18 -10.44
CA HIS A 11 -12.01 -11.77 -11.68
C HIS A 11 -10.49 -11.90 -11.62
N LEU A 12 -9.80 -10.83 -11.23
CA LEU A 12 -8.34 -10.84 -11.13
C LEU A 12 -7.85 -11.89 -10.11
N ARG A 13 -8.55 -12.05 -8.98
CA ARG A 13 -8.20 -13.07 -7.98
C ARG A 13 -8.36 -14.47 -8.54
N ASN A 14 -9.44 -14.75 -9.26
CA ASN A 14 -9.69 -16.07 -9.83
C ASN A 14 -8.68 -16.40 -10.93
N ASP A 15 -8.35 -15.44 -11.80
CA ASP A 15 -7.41 -15.63 -12.90
C ASP A 15 -5.96 -15.85 -12.38
N LEU A 16 -5.62 -15.27 -11.23
CA LEU A 16 -4.29 -15.37 -10.60
C LEU A 16 -4.22 -16.37 -9.44
N ASP A 17 -5.29 -17.13 -9.18
CA ASP A 17 -5.43 -18.08 -8.06
C ASP A 17 -5.11 -17.46 -6.68
N ILE A 18 -5.57 -16.23 -6.45
CA ILE A 18 -5.37 -15.48 -5.22
C ILE A 18 -6.49 -15.78 -4.21
N ALA A 19 -6.15 -16.60 -3.22
CA ALA A 19 -7.08 -17.02 -2.16
C ALA A 19 -7.47 -15.89 -1.17
N ARG A 20 -6.61 -14.89 -0.96
CA ARG A 20 -6.83 -13.80 0.00
C ARG A 20 -6.27 -12.47 -0.49
N ASN A 21 -6.94 -11.37 -0.17
CA ASN A 21 -6.52 -10.02 -0.55
C ASN A 21 -6.52 -9.05 0.63
N VAL A 22 -5.64 -8.06 0.56
CA VAL A 22 -5.67 -6.87 1.42
C VAL A 22 -6.06 -5.68 0.57
N ILE A 23 -7.17 -5.04 0.91
CA ILE A 23 -7.69 -3.87 0.21
C ILE A 23 -7.20 -2.63 0.97
N VAL A 24 -6.40 -1.82 0.30
CA VAL A 24 -5.81 -0.61 0.88
C VAL A 24 -6.54 0.62 0.36
N GLN A 25 -6.88 1.53 1.27
CA GLN A 25 -7.58 2.77 0.95
C GLN A 25 -6.81 3.58 -0.09
N ALA A 26 -7.48 3.92 -1.19
CA ALA A 26 -6.92 4.74 -2.24
C ALA A 26 -6.94 6.22 -1.84
N SER A 27 -5.82 6.92 -2.05
CA SER A 27 -5.66 8.32 -1.62
C SER A 27 -6.66 9.29 -2.26
N CYS A 28 -7.27 8.96 -3.41
CA CYS A 28 -8.30 9.78 -4.03
C CYS A 28 -9.63 9.83 -3.23
N HIS A 29 -9.85 8.88 -2.32
CA HIS A 29 -11.00 8.86 -1.43
C HIS A 29 -10.71 9.50 -0.07
N GLY A 30 -9.48 9.96 0.18
CA GLY A 30 -9.05 10.49 1.47
C GLY A 30 -9.44 9.55 2.61
N ARG A 31 -10.10 10.09 3.64
CA ARG A 31 -10.60 9.35 4.82
C ARG A 31 -12.00 8.74 4.64
N ASP A 32 -12.63 8.88 3.48
CA ASP A 32 -13.91 8.19 3.21
C ASP A 32 -13.64 6.73 2.83
N ASN A 33 -13.70 5.87 3.84
CA ASN A 33 -13.46 4.43 3.69
C ASN A 33 -14.69 3.65 3.18
N THR A 34 -15.80 4.31 2.81
CA THR A 34 -17.08 3.64 2.48
C THR A 34 -16.92 2.58 1.38
N ALA A 35 -16.19 2.90 0.31
CA ALA A 35 -15.98 1.96 -0.80
C ALA A 35 -15.17 0.73 -0.38
N LEU A 36 -14.11 0.94 0.42
CA LEU A 36 -13.29 -0.14 0.98
C LEU A 36 -14.14 -1.03 1.89
N LEU A 37 -14.91 -0.42 2.77
CA LEU A 37 -15.74 -1.13 3.74
C LEU A 37 -16.85 -1.96 3.06
N HIS A 38 -17.49 -1.44 2.01
CA HIS A 38 -18.41 -2.23 1.19
C HIS A 38 -17.73 -3.41 0.50
N ALA A 39 -16.48 -3.25 0.05
CA ALA A 39 -15.73 -4.36 -0.55
C ALA A 39 -15.42 -5.44 0.49
N LEU A 40 -15.12 -5.07 1.74
CA LEU A 40 -14.92 -6.05 2.81
C LEU A 40 -16.19 -6.83 3.14
N ASP A 41 -17.34 -6.16 3.18
CA ASP A 41 -18.62 -6.86 3.40
C ASP A 41 -18.91 -7.88 2.28
N TYR A 42 -18.52 -7.57 1.04
CA TYR A 42 -18.66 -8.47 -0.10
C TYR A 42 -17.73 -9.69 -0.02
N PHE A 43 -16.44 -9.48 0.27
CA PHE A 43 -15.43 -10.55 0.28
C PHE A 43 -15.37 -11.34 1.59
N GLY A 44 -15.97 -10.82 2.66
CA GLY A 44 -16.02 -11.42 3.98
C GLY A 44 -14.64 -11.84 4.50
N GLU A 45 -14.53 -13.07 4.96
CA GLU A 45 -13.31 -13.58 5.59
C GLU A 45 -12.09 -13.63 4.67
N THR A 46 -12.27 -13.58 3.35
CA THR A 46 -11.17 -13.67 2.37
C THR A 46 -10.44 -12.35 2.14
N ALA A 47 -10.98 -11.23 2.65
CA ALA A 47 -10.36 -9.93 2.53
C ALA A 47 -10.04 -9.30 3.90
N ARG A 48 -9.01 -8.47 3.94
CA ARG A 48 -8.76 -7.54 5.06
C ARG A 48 -8.54 -6.13 4.53
N GLY A 49 -8.85 -5.14 5.36
CA GLY A 49 -8.77 -3.73 4.99
C GLY A 49 -7.61 -2.98 5.65
N VAL A 50 -7.06 -2.00 4.94
CA VAL A 50 -6.21 -0.94 5.49
C VAL A 50 -6.86 0.40 5.17
N VAL A 51 -7.33 1.10 6.20
CA VAL A 51 -8.11 2.34 6.09
C VAL A 51 -7.21 3.58 6.15
N ALA A 52 -7.75 4.74 5.77
CA ALA A 52 -7.18 6.04 6.12
C ALA A 52 -8.09 6.74 7.13
N ILE A 53 -7.58 7.06 8.32
CA ILE A 53 -8.35 7.66 9.42
C ILE A 53 -7.52 8.76 10.11
N GLY A 54 -8.21 9.62 10.84
CA GLY A 54 -7.60 10.65 11.67
C GLY A 54 -7.57 10.31 13.15
N SER A 55 -6.92 11.16 13.94
CA SER A 55 -6.93 11.05 15.40
C SER A 55 -8.30 11.32 16.02
N ASP A 56 -9.25 11.88 15.27
CA ASP A 56 -10.64 12.14 15.67
C ASP A 56 -11.54 10.89 15.66
N VAL A 57 -11.08 9.79 15.04
CA VAL A 57 -11.82 8.52 14.97
C VAL A 57 -12.21 8.00 16.37
N SER A 58 -13.47 7.63 16.55
CA SER A 58 -13.98 7.10 17.82
C SER A 58 -13.64 5.63 18.01
N GLN A 59 -13.65 5.16 19.26
CA GLN A 59 -13.46 3.74 19.59
C GLN A 59 -14.55 2.85 18.96
N SER A 60 -15.79 3.36 18.88
CA SER A 60 -16.90 2.65 18.26
C SER A 60 -16.71 2.47 16.76
N GLU A 61 -16.21 3.50 16.05
CA GLU A 61 -15.89 3.39 14.63
C GLU A 61 -14.75 2.40 14.38
N LEU A 62 -13.69 2.44 15.21
CA LEU A 62 -12.60 1.47 15.13
C LEU A 62 -13.09 0.03 15.36
N ALA A 63 -13.99 -0.17 16.33
CA ALA A 63 -14.56 -1.49 16.63
C ALA A 63 -15.45 -2.00 15.47
N ASP A 64 -16.25 -1.14 14.86
CA ASP A 64 -17.05 -1.47 13.66
C ASP A 64 -16.15 -1.89 12.50
N MET A 65 -15.15 -1.05 12.18
CA MET A 65 -14.16 -1.34 11.14
C MET A 65 -13.42 -2.67 11.42
N HIS A 66 -13.06 -2.93 12.68
CA HIS A 66 -12.42 -4.19 13.08
C HIS A 66 -13.33 -5.39 12.81
N HIS A 67 -14.61 -5.29 13.15
CA HIS A 67 -15.58 -6.36 12.90
C HIS A 67 -15.73 -6.67 11.41
N ARG A 68 -15.66 -5.63 10.57
CA ARG A 68 -15.75 -5.75 9.10
C ARG A 68 -14.45 -6.21 8.44
N GLY A 69 -13.38 -6.44 9.21
CA GLY A 69 -12.13 -7.01 8.70
C GLY A 69 -11.00 -6.01 8.45
N VAL A 70 -11.13 -4.76 8.87
CA VAL A 70 -10.00 -3.81 8.85
C VAL A 70 -8.93 -4.24 9.87
N ARG A 71 -7.66 -4.20 9.47
CA ARG A 71 -6.52 -4.62 10.30
C ARG A 71 -5.34 -3.67 10.27
N GLY A 72 -5.48 -2.51 9.62
CA GLY A 72 -4.42 -1.51 9.62
C GLY A 72 -4.87 -0.14 9.14
N VAL A 73 -3.95 0.82 9.28
CA VAL A 73 -4.11 2.20 8.83
C VAL A 73 -2.97 2.57 7.88
N ARG A 74 -3.25 3.31 6.81
CA ARG A 74 -2.24 3.82 5.89
C ARG A 74 -1.97 5.30 6.17
N PHE A 75 -0.68 5.63 6.33
CA PHE A 75 -0.19 7.01 6.36
C PHE A 75 0.67 7.29 5.14
N ASN A 76 0.52 8.50 4.61
CA ASN A 76 1.24 8.96 3.44
C ASN A 76 2.07 10.20 3.80
N PHE A 77 3.37 10.11 3.63
CA PHE A 77 4.34 11.17 3.92
C PHE A 77 4.94 11.79 2.66
N VAL A 78 4.45 11.41 1.47
CA VAL A 78 4.94 11.97 0.20
C VAL A 78 4.48 13.42 0.10
N LYS A 79 5.43 14.36 0.26
CA LYS A 79 5.21 15.81 0.41
C LYS A 79 4.37 16.47 -0.70
N ARG A 80 4.34 15.88 -1.90
CA ARG A 80 3.54 16.36 -3.04
C ARG A 80 2.06 15.94 -3.01
N LEU A 81 1.68 15.02 -2.12
CA LEU A 81 0.31 14.58 -1.94
C LEU A 81 -0.33 15.42 -0.82
N VAL A 82 -1.60 15.80 -1.02
CA VAL A 82 -2.27 16.92 -0.31
C VAL A 82 -2.58 16.62 1.17
N GLU A 83 -2.37 15.39 1.63
CA GLU A 83 -2.64 14.95 3.01
C GLU A 83 -1.33 14.71 3.77
N ASN A 84 -0.60 15.77 4.11
CA ASN A 84 0.53 15.66 5.03
C ASN A 84 -0.02 15.46 6.46
N GLN A 85 -0.06 14.21 6.91
CA GLN A 85 -0.41 13.86 8.28
C GLN A 85 0.78 14.15 9.20
N SER A 86 0.53 14.80 10.33
CA SER A 86 1.60 15.09 11.30
C SER A 86 2.05 13.81 12.01
N LEU A 87 3.30 13.75 12.46
CA LEU A 87 3.82 12.64 13.25
C LEU A 87 3.00 12.44 14.54
N GLU A 88 2.53 13.53 15.16
CA GLU A 88 1.63 13.51 16.30
C GLU A 88 0.30 12.79 16.00
N GLU A 89 -0.29 13.02 14.82
CA GLU A 89 -1.52 12.31 14.43
C GLU A 89 -1.26 10.81 14.30
N VAL A 90 -0.11 10.43 13.74
CA VAL A 90 0.28 9.02 13.60
C VAL A 90 0.45 8.36 14.96
N GLU A 91 1.07 9.02 15.94
CA GLU A 91 1.21 8.51 17.31
C GLU A 91 -0.13 8.31 18.01
N LEU A 92 -1.04 9.30 17.89
CA LEU A 92 -2.37 9.21 18.47
C LEU A 92 -3.18 8.06 17.88
N VAL A 93 -3.10 7.86 16.56
CA VAL A 93 -3.76 6.73 15.90
C VAL A 93 -3.09 5.41 16.29
N ALA A 94 -1.76 5.33 16.30
CA ALA A 94 -1.01 4.15 16.71
C ALA A 94 -1.44 3.66 18.11
N ALA A 95 -1.56 4.59 19.07
CA ALA A 95 -2.01 4.29 20.42
C ALA A 95 -3.41 3.65 20.46
N LYS A 96 -4.35 4.15 19.65
CA LYS A 96 -5.73 3.62 19.57
C LYS A 96 -5.79 2.24 18.94
N ILE A 97 -5.05 2.03 17.85
CA ILE A 97 -5.15 0.78 17.08
C ILE A 97 -4.31 -0.37 17.67
N ARG A 98 -3.36 -0.06 18.57
CA ARG A 98 -2.53 -1.05 19.27
C ARG A 98 -3.37 -2.10 20.00
N GLU A 99 -4.42 -1.69 20.71
CA GLU A 99 -5.30 -2.61 21.45
C GLU A 99 -6.10 -3.55 20.53
N LEU A 100 -6.24 -3.18 19.26
CA LEU A 100 -6.93 -3.97 18.24
C LEU A 100 -5.97 -4.93 17.50
N GLY A 101 -4.66 -4.88 17.80
CA GLY A 101 -3.63 -5.66 17.11
C GLY A 101 -3.47 -5.28 15.63
N TRP A 102 -3.79 -4.02 15.28
CA TRP A 102 -3.64 -3.52 13.91
C TRP A 102 -2.21 -3.09 13.62
N HIS A 103 -1.90 -2.90 12.33
CA HIS A 103 -0.61 -2.43 11.84
C HIS A 103 -0.73 -1.06 11.16
N ILE A 104 0.41 -0.43 10.92
CA ILE A 104 0.52 0.77 10.11
C ILE A 104 1.23 0.44 8.79
N VAL A 105 0.64 0.87 7.67
CA VAL A 105 1.30 0.93 6.37
C VAL A 105 1.81 2.36 6.16
N VAL A 106 3.10 2.52 5.89
CA VAL A 106 3.71 3.82 5.59
C VAL A 106 4.15 3.92 4.15
N TYR A 107 3.83 5.05 3.54
CA TYR A 107 4.27 5.40 2.20
C TYR A 107 5.04 6.73 2.25
N PHE A 108 6.31 6.70 1.85
CA PHE A 108 7.22 7.86 1.80
C PHE A 108 8.11 7.76 0.57
N GLU A 109 8.89 8.81 0.28
CA GLU A 109 9.94 8.77 -0.75
C GLU A 109 11.29 8.43 -0.10
N SER A 110 12.09 7.54 -0.72
CA SER A 110 13.34 7.06 -0.13
C SER A 110 14.27 8.14 0.46
N PRO A 111 14.40 9.35 -0.13
CA PRO A 111 15.22 10.42 0.45
C PRO A 111 14.73 10.96 1.79
N ASP A 112 13.45 10.81 2.12
CA ASP A 112 12.85 11.27 3.37
C ASP A 112 12.98 10.26 4.52
N LEU A 113 13.40 9.02 4.24
CA LEU A 113 13.52 7.97 5.25
C LEU A 113 14.46 8.34 6.41
N PRO A 114 15.65 8.95 6.22
CA PRO A 114 16.51 9.36 7.33
C PRO A 114 15.82 10.28 8.34
N ASP A 115 14.95 11.18 7.87
CA ASP A 115 14.21 12.11 8.74
C ASP A 115 13.07 11.41 9.51
N LEU A 116 12.56 10.29 8.98
CA LEU A 116 11.47 9.51 9.56
C LEU A 116 11.95 8.29 10.36
N ALA A 117 13.21 7.88 10.22
CA ALA A 117 13.70 6.59 10.68
C ALA A 117 13.52 6.37 12.18
N ASP A 118 13.94 7.33 13.00
CA ASP A 118 13.80 7.26 14.46
C ASP A 118 12.33 7.23 14.88
N PHE A 119 11.49 8.02 14.22
CA PHE A 119 10.06 8.03 14.49
C PHE A 119 9.43 6.67 14.19
N LEU A 120 9.65 6.14 12.99
CA LEU A 120 9.08 4.87 12.53
C LEU A 120 9.58 3.68 13.34
N ALA A 121 10.85 3.70 13.77
CA ALA A 121 11.43 2.64 14.59
C ALA A 121 10.87 2.59 16.02
N ASN A 122 10.35 3.72 16.53
CA ASN A 122 9.81 3.83 17.89
C ASN A 122 8.28 3.66 17.97
N LEU A 123 7.59 3.44 16.85
CA LEU A 123 6.15 3.17 16.85
C LEU A 123 5.84 1.82 17.51
N ASP A 124 4.97 1.83 18.53
CA ASP A 124 4.56 0.64 19.29
C ASP A 124 3.45 -0.18 18.60
N VAL A 125 3.55 -0.32 17.27
CA VAL A 125 2.66 -1.12 16.43
C VAL A 125 3.45 -1.73 15.26
N PRO A 126 3.03 -2.89 14.71
CA PRO A 126 3.68 -3.44 13.53
C PRO A 126 3.65 -2.46 12.36
N LEU A 127 4.78 -2.34 11.67
CA LEU A 127 4.98 -1.43 10.55
C LEU A 127 5.16 -2.22 9.25
N ILE A 128 4.52 -1.75 8.18
CA ILE A 128 4.69 -2.23 6.81
C ILE A 128 5.18 -1.05 5.96
N ILE A 129 6.31 -1.24 5.28
CA ILE A 129 6.85 -0.25 4.34
C ILE A 129 6.25 -0.51 2.96
N ASP A 130 5.48 0.43 2.45
CA ASP A 130 4.86 0.34 1.13
C ASP A 130 5.93 0.45 0.02
N HIS A 131 5.76 -0.30 -1.06
CA HIS A 131 6.62 -0.24 -2.25
C HIS A 131 8.15 -0.28 -1.99
N LEU A 132 8.60 -1.07 -1.01
CA LEU A 132 10.02 -1.17 -0.63
C LEU A 132 10.67 0.19 -0.26
N GLY A 133 9.87 1.17 0.17
CA GLY A 133 10.34 2.52 0.48
C GLY A 133 10.55 3.40 -0.74
N ARG A 134 9.97 3.02 -1.90
CA ARG A 134 10.03 3.77 -3.18
C ARG A 134 11.48 4.14 -3.53
N PRO A 135 12.34 3.13 -3.80
CA PRO A 135 13.72 3.38 -4.19
C PRO A 135 13.79 4.26 -5.45
N ASP A 136 14.92 4.92 -5.65
CA ASP A 136 15.17 5.65 -6.88
C ASP A 136 15.44 4.66 -8.03
N ASP A 137 14.45 4.51 -8.91
CA ASP A 137 14.53 3.62 -10.07
C ASP A 137 15.67 4.00 -11.02
N ALA A 138 16.07 5.28 -11.09
CA ALA A 138 17.22 5.70 -11.89
C ALA A 138 18.54 5.18 -11.30
N VAL A 139 18.65 5.17 -9.97
CA VAL A 139 19.78 4.53 -9.29
C VAL A 139 19.76 3.02 -9.52
N LEU A 140 18.59 2.38 -9.51
CA LEU A 140 18.47 0.96 -9.85
C LEU A 140 18.92 0.69 -11.30
N LEU A 141 18.52 1.53 -12.25
CA LEU A 141 18.93 1.44 -13.65
C LEU A 141 20.44 1.64 -13.82
N ASN A 142 21.09 2.47 -12.99
CA ASN A 142 22.55 2.61 -13.03
C ASN A 142 23.26 1.27 -12.72
N TYR A 143 22.69 0.39 -11.90
CA TYR A 143 23.26 -0.94 -11.68
C TYR A 143 23.11 -1.86 -12.90
N LEU A 144 22.10 -1.65 -13.75
CA LEU A 144 21.96 -2.43 -14.98
C LEU A 144 23.14 -2.20 -15.94
N THR A 145 23.79 -1.01 -15.91
CA THR A 145 25.00 -0.76 -16.70
C THR A 145 26.16 -1.71 -16.36
N GLN A 146 26.14 -2.39 -15.20
CA GLN A 146 27.15 -3.39 -14.86
C GLN A 146 27.01 -4.71 -15.65
N ILE A 147 25.80 -5.02 -16.14
CA ILE A 147 25.48 -6.25 -16.89
C ILE A 147 24.98 -5.98 -18.31
N ALA A 148 24.64 -4.73 -18.62
CA ALA A 148 24.21 -4.22 -19.92
C ALA A 148 24.83 -2.81 -20.14
N PRO A 149 26.14 -2.72 -20.42
CA PRO A 149 26.88 -1.45 -20.39
C PRO A 149 26.55 -0.49 -21.54
N ASP A 150 25.95 -0.98 -22.63
CA ASP A 150 25.57 -0.16 -23.77
C ASP A 150 24.09 -0.31 -24.14
N GLU A 151 23.61 0.59 -25.02
CA GLU A 151 22.22 0.64 -25.46
C GLU A 151 21.78 -0.64 -26.17
N SER A 152 22.69 -1.30 -26.91
CA SER A 152 22.38 -2.56 -27.60
C SER A 152 22.15 -3.69 -26.60
N ASP A 153 22.94 -3.75 -25.54
CA ASP A 153 22.76 -4.74 -24.47
C ASP A 153 21.48 -4.47 -23.67
N MET A 154 21.17 -3.21 -23.38
CA MET A 154 19.90 -2.86 -22.72
C MET A 154 18.70 -3.23 -23.60
N GLN A 155 18.71 -2.87 -24.88
CA GLN A 155 17.65 -3.22 -25.84
C GLN A 155 17.46 -4.73 -25.92
N ARG A 156 18.57 -5.49 -26.05
CA ARG A 156 18.52 -6.94 -26.13
C ARG A 156 17.94 -7.58 -24.87
N GLN A 157 18.39 -7.14 -23.69
CA GLN A 157 18.01 -7.76 -22.42
C GLN A 157 16.61 -7.36 -21.95
N LEU A 158 16.25 -6.08 -22.10
CA LEU A 158 15.00 -5.53 -21.55
C LEU A 158 13.82 -5.59 -22.53
N VAL A 159 14.09 -5.69 -23.84
CA VAL A 159 13.06 -5.67 -24.87
C VAL A 159 13.10 -6.96 -25.71
N ASP A 160 14.19 -7.20 -26.43
CA ASP A 160 14.19 -8.24 -27.47
C ASP A 160 14.05 -9.64 -26.88
N ASN A 161 14.73 -9.92 -25.76
CA ASN A 161 14.65 -11.20 -25.07
C ASN A 161 13.23 -11.49 -24.55
N PRO A 162 12.60 -10.63 -23.71
CA PRO A 162 11.20 -10.81 -23.32
C PRO A 162 10.26 -10.95 -24.53
N MET A 163 10.42 -10.09 -25.54
CA MET A 163 9.59 -10.11 -26.74
C MET A 163 9.63 -11.48 -27.44
N ALA A 164 10.83 -12.01 -27.67
CA ALA A 164 11.01 -13.31 -28.31
C ALA A 164 10.50 -14.48 -27.43
N LEU A 165 10.70 -14.40 -26.12
CA LEU A 165 10.37 -15.49 -25.18
C LEU A 165 8.87 -15.61 -24.90
N TYR A 166 8.17 -14.50 -24.71
CA TYR A 166 6.77 -14.53 -24.27
C TYR A 166 5.77 -14.40 -25.42
N TRP A 167 6.14 -13.78 -26.54
CA TRP A 167 5.20 -13.53 -27.64
C TRP A 167 5.56 -14.29 -28.93
N GLY A 168 6.76 -14.87 -29.02
CA GLY A 168 7.27 -15.44 -30.26
C GLY A 168 7.46 -14.34 -31.32
N LYS A 169 8.37 -14.56 -32.27
CA LYS A 169 8.47 -13.65 -33.43
C LYS A 169 7.36 -13.92 -34.43
#